data_AF-A0A6N9P694-F1
#
_entry.id   AF-A0A6N9P694-F1
#
_cell.length_a   1.000
_cell.length_b   1.000
_cell.length_c   1.000
_cell.angle_alpha   90.00
_cell.angle_beta   90.00
_cell.angle_gamma   90.00
#
_symmetry.space_group_name_H-M   'P 1'
#
loop_
_entity.id
_entity.type
_entity.pdbx_description
1 polymer ?
#
loop_
_entity_poly.entity_id
_entity_poly.type
_entity_poly.pdbx_seq_one_letter_code
_entity_poly.pdbx_strand_id
1 'polypeptide(L)'
;MTTIKCYSELILLPTFQARYQYLRLNGEVGKETFGFDRYMNQFFYRSPEWRRVRDFVISRDEGCDLGIPGREIFGRVIIHHMNPIRPEDIRNRSELLLNPEYLITTIHDTHLAIHYGDEHLLLQEPVERRPNDTCPWKR
;
A
#
# COMPACT_ATOMS: atom_id res chain seq x y z
N MET A 1 -19.48 -7.56 -7.15
CA MET A 1 -18.77 -6.57 -7.98
C MET A 1 -17.58 -6.09 -7.17
N THR A 2 -16.35 -6.27 -7.67
CA THR A 2 -15.17 -5.67 -7.03
C THR A 2 -15.13 -4.20 -7.42
N THR A 3 -15.44 -3.33 -6.46
CA THR A 3 -15.27 -1.88 -6.61
C THR A 3 -13.81 -1.57 -6.87
N ILE A 4 -13.52 -0.79 -7.92
CA ILE A 4 -12.17 -0.30 -8.20
C ILE A 4 -11.79 0.68 -7.09
N LYS A 5 -10.65 0.45 -6.45
CA LYS A 5 -10.11 1.32 -5.41
C LYS A 5 -9.30 2.46 -6.01
N CYS A 6 -9.46 3.66 -5.48
CA CYS A 6 -8.90 4.89 -6.04
C CYS A 6 -8.23 5.75 -4.95
N TYR A 7 -7.18 6.48 -5.31
CA TYR A 7 -6.43 7.33 -4.39
C TYR A 7 -7.27 8.50 -3.87
N SER A 8 -8.06 9.11 -4.75
CA SER A 8 -9.00 10.18 -4.41
C SER A 8 -10.01 9.79 -3.34
N GLU A 9 -10.41 8.52 -3.27
CA GLU A 9 -11.25 7.99 -2.19
C GLU A 9 -10.42 7.68 -0.94
N LEU A 10 -9.25 7.05 -1.12
CA LEU A 10 -8.37 6.64 -0.03
C LEU A 10 -7.95 7.82 0.86
N ILE A 11 -7.62 8.97 0.28
CA ILE A 11 -7.14 10.14 1.04
C ILE A 11 -8.21 10.80 1.91
N LEU A 12 -9.50 10.55 1.63
CA LEU A 12 -10.59 11.00 2.48
C LEU A 12 -10.63 10.23 3.81
N LEU A 13 -9.93 9.10 3.91
CA LEU A 13 -9.79 8.32 5.12
C LEU A 13 -8.61 8.87 5.94
N PRO A 14 -8.85 9.46 7.13
CA PRO A 14 -7.84 10.22 7.86
C PRO A 14 -6.88 9.34 8.65
N THR A 15 -7.25 8.08 8.92
CA THR A 15 -6.45 7.18 9.75
C THR A 15 -5.80 6.07 8.94
N PHE A 16 -4.64 5.64 9.41
CA PHE A 16 -3.93 4.50 8.85
C PHE A 16 -4.81 3.24 8.82
N GLN A 17 -5.50 2.96 9.92
CA GLN A 17 -6.39 1.80 10.03
C GLN A 17 -7.51 1.83 8.99
N ALA A 18 -8.14 3.00 8.76
CA ALA A 18 -9.19 3.12 7.76
C ALA A 18 -8.65 2.91 6.34
N ARG A 19 -7.49 3.50 6.02
CA ARG A 19 -6.81 3.28 4.72
C ARG A 19 -6.44 1.82 4.51
N TYR A 20 -5.89 1.17 5.54
CA TYR A 20 -5.60 -0.26 5.52
C TYR A 20 -6.88 -1.09 5.27
N GLN A 21 -7.95 -0.85 6.02
CA GLN A 21 -9.22 -1.56 5.86
C GLN A 21 -9.83 -1.39 4.47
N TYR A 22 -9.72 -0.18 3.90
CA TYR A 22 -10.16 0.08 2.55
C TYR A 22 -9.35 -0.73 1.53
N LEU A 23 -8.04 -0.88 1.71
CA LEU A 23 -7.15 -1.60 0.79
C LEU A 23 -7.16 -3.12 0.96
N ARG A 24 -7.44 -3.60 2.18
CA ARG A 24 -7.36 -5.02 2.58
C ARG A 24 -8.11 -5.93 1.61
N LEU A 25 -7.43 -6.98 1.19
CA LEU A 25 -8.00 -8.02 0.33
C LEU A 25 -8.42 -9.21 1.22
N ASN A 26 -9.72 -9.46 1.32
CA ASN A 26 -10.27 -10.52 2.20
C ASN A 26 -10.13 -11.95 1.64
N GLY A 27 -9.03 -12.28 0.94
CA GLY A 27 -8.66 -13.69 0.70
C GLY A 27 -8.73 -14.24 -0.72
N GLU A 28 -8.56 -13.43 -1.78
CA GLU A 28 -8.25 -13.98 -3.11
C GLU A 28 -6.77 -13.75 -3.48
N VAL A 29 -5.86 -14.37 -2.73
CA VAL A 29 -4.44 -14.45 -3.11
C VAL A 29 -4.24 -15.71 -3.94
N GLY A 30 -3.86 -15.56 -5.22
CA GLY A 30 -3.47 -16.68 -6.08
C GLY A 30 -4.32 -16.92 -7.34
N LYS A 31 -5.36 -16.13 -7.62
CA LYS A 31 -5.99 -16.13 -8.95
C LYS A 31 -5.17 -15.26 -9.91
N GLU A 32 -4.26 -15.88 -10.65
CA GLU A 32 -3.54 -15.31 -11.81
C GLU A 32 -2.95 -13.89 -11.62
N THR A 33 -2.67 -13.46 -10.38
CA THR A 33 -2.21 -12.09 -10.11
C THR A 33 -0.70 -12.01 -10.28
N PHE A 34 -0.25 -11.55 -11.45
CA PHE A 34 1.09 -11.00 -11.79
C PHE A 34 2.35 -11.84 -11.48
N GLY A 35 2.27 -12.92 -10.70
CA GLY A 35 3.39 -13.72 -10.22
C GLY A 35 3.85 -14.79 -11.20
N PHE A 36 3.09 -15.07 -12.26
CA PHE A 36 3.36 -16.18 -13.17
C PHE A 36 4.43 -15.88 -14.24
N ASP A 37 4.66 -14.62 -14.60
CA ASP A 37 5.57 -14.26 -15.68
C ASP A 37 6.68 -13.30 -15.24
N ARG A 38 7.69 -13.86 -14.54
CA ARG A 38 8.84 -13.12 -13.96
C ARG A 38 9.54 -12.20 -14.97
N TYR A 39 9.55 -12.56 -16.25
CA TYR A 39 10.22 -11.81 -17.30
C TYR A 39 9.50 -10.47 -17.59
N MET A 40 8.17 -10.49 -17.71
CA MET A 40 7.38 -9.28 -17.96
C MET A 40 7.51 -8.28 -16.81
N ASN A 41 7.54 -8.78 -15.57
CA ASN A 41 7.69 -7.96 -14.37
C ASN A 41 9.04 -7.22 -14.36
N GLN A 42 10.12 -7.90 -14.77
CA GLN A 42 11.46 -7.32 -14.75
C GLN A 42 11.62 -6.20 -15.77
N PHE A 43 11.02 -6.33 -16.96
CA PHE A 43 11.02 -5.25 -17.95
C PHE A 43 10.19 -4.06 -17.48
N PHE A 44 8.95 -4.31 -17.02
CA PHE A 44 8.03 -3.27 -16.57
C PHE A 44 8.62 -2.45 -15.42
N TYR A 45 9.10 -3.09 -14.36
CA TYR A 45 9.63 -2.39 -13.18
C TYR A 45 10.99 -1.70 -13.43
N ARG A 46 11.64 -1.96 -14.57
CA ARG A 46 12.85 -1.25 -15.00
C ARG A 46 12.57 -0.14 -16.02
N SER A 47 11.35 -0.03 -16.52
CA SER A 47 10.97 0.96 -17.53
C SER A 47 11.13 2.40 -17.03
N PRO A 48 11.48 3.36 -17.91
CA PRO A 48 11.51 4.79 -17.56
C PRO A 48 10.16 5.33 -17.09
N GLU A 49 9.06 4.83 -17.66
CA GLU A 49 7.69 5.21 -17.32
C GLU A 49 7.35 4.82 -15.89
N TRP A 50 7.66 3.58 -15.50
CA TRP A 50 7.48 3.13 -14.12
C TRP A 50 8.31 3.96 -13.14
N ARG A 51 9.59 4.25 -13.47
CA ARG A 51 10.44 5.08 -12.62
C ARG A 51 9.85 6.47 -12.39
N ARG A 52 9.36 7.12 -13.45
CA ARG A 52 8.71 8.44 -13.36
C ARG A 52 7.46 8.40 -12.48
N VAL A 53 6.59 7.42 -12.68
CA VAL A 53 5.36 7.27 -11.88
C VAL A 53 5.69 6.97 -10.43
N ARG A 54 6.66 6.09 -10.18
CA ARG A 54 7.16 5.77 -8.85
C ARG A 54 7.66 7.01 -8.12
N ASP A 55 8.49 7.82 -8.76
CA ASP A 55 9.03 9.04 -8.12
C ASP A 55 7.92 10.06 -7.83
N PHE A 56 6.94 10.18 -8.73
CA PHE A 56 5.74 11.00 -8.49
C PHE A 56 4.93 10.51 -7.28
N VAL A 57 4.64 9.21 -7.20
CA VAL A 57 3.85 8.63 -6.11
C VAL A 57 4.59 8.79 -4.77
N ILE A 58 5.90 8.53 -4.72
CA ILE A 58 6.70 8.76 -3.51
C ILE A 58 6.63 10.21 -3.04
N SER A 59 6.71 11.16 -3.98
CA SER A 59 6.66 12.59 -3.66
C SER A 59 5.26 13.01 -3.19
N ARG A 60 4.20 12.52 -3.85
CA ARG A 60 2.80 12.78 -3.49
C ARG A 60 2.46 12.27 -2.09
N ASP A 61 2.95 11.08 -1.75
CA ASP A 61 2.68 10.43 -0.47
C ASP A 61 3.68 10.83 0.64
N GLU A 62 4.53 11.83 0.37
CA GLU A 62 5.57 12.34 1.28
C GLU A 62 6.51 11.25 1.82
N GLY A 63 6.71 10.17 1.04
CA GLY A 63 7.48 9.01 1.47
C GLY A 63 6.90 8.31 2.71
N CYS A 64 5.62 8.48 3.01
CA CYS A 64 4.96 7.91 4.18
C CYS A 64 4.18 6.63 3.83
N ASP A 65 4.07 5.72 4.79
CA ASP A 65 3.29 4.48 4.65
C ASP A 65 1.81 4.81 4.53
N LEU A 66 1.18 4.34 3.44
CA LEU A 66 -0.18 4.71 3.03
C LEU A 66 -0.43 6.22 2.91
N GLY A 67 0.62 7.03 2.74
CA GLY A 67 0.53 8.49 2.67
C GLY A 67 0.00 9.14 3.95
N ILE A 68 0.22 8.52 5.11
CA ILE A 68 -0.18 9.04 6.43
C ILE A 68 1.00 9.79 7.06
N PRO A 69 0.88 11.11 7.33
CA PRO A 69 1.90 11.86 8.04
C PRO A 69 2.27 11.24 9.39
N GLY A 70 3.56 11.24 9.74
CA GLY A 70 4.06 10.58 10.96
C GLY A 70 4.29 9.07 10.81
N ARG A 71 4.20 8.54 9.59
CA ARG A 71 4.57 7.16 9.24
C ARG A 71 5.60 7.13 8.12
N GLU A 72 6.67 7.90 8.27
CA GLU A 72 7.73 8.02 7.29
C GLU A 72 8.41 6.66 7.03
N ILE A 73 8.66 6.35 5.75
CA ILE A 73 9.33 5.12 5.36
C ILE A 73 10.84 5.37 5.36
N PHE A 74 11.51 4.91 6.42
CA PHE A 74 12.98 5.01 6.54
C PHE A 74 13.75 3.96 5.71
N GLY A 75 13.04 2.98 5.16
CA GLY A 75 13.61 1.86 4.43
C GLY A 75 13.26 1.87 2.94
N ARG A 76 13.11 0.66 2.38
CA ARG A 76 12.68 0.50 1.00
C ARG A 76 11.21 0.88 0.86
N VAL A 77 10.95 1.94 0.09
CA VAL A 77 9.59 2.28 -0.35
C VAL A 77 9.11 1.29 -1.41
N ILE A 78 7.95 0.70 -1.18
CA ILE A 78 7.23 -0.14 -2.14
C ILE A 78 6.09 0.68 -2.70
N ILE A 79 5.84 0.56 -4.01
CA ILE A 79 4.61 1.08 -4.62
C ILE A 79 3.65 -0.09 -4.72
N HIS A 80 2.51 0.02 -4.03
CA HIS A 80 1.45 -0.97 -4.04
C HIS A 80 0.38 -0.57 -5.06
N HIS A 81 0.00 -1.51 -5.91
CA HIS A 81 -1.18 -1.39 -6.77
C HIS A 81 -2.42 -1.74 -5.95
N MET A 82 -3.31 -0.76 -5.73
CA MET A 82 -4.51 -0.92 -4.88
C MET A 82 -5.53 -1.92 -5.45
N ASN A 83 -5.45 -2.14 -6.77
CA ASN A 83 -6.28 -3.09 -7.50
C ASN A 83 -5.41 -4.25 -8.00
N PRO A 84 -5.87 -5.50 -7.88
CA PRO A 84 -5.15 -6.66 -8.43
C PRO A 84 -4.89 -6.49 -9.92
N ILE A 85 -3.63 -6.65 -10.33
CA ILE A 85 -3.22 -6.59 -11.74
C ILE A 85 -3.29 -7.99 -12.33
N ARG A 86 -3.95 -8.13 -13.47
CA ARG A 86 -4.02 -9.37 -14.25
C ARG A 86 -3.00 -9.36 -15.41
N PRO A 87 -2.64 -10.52 -15.98
CA PRO A 87 -1.73 -10.57 -17.13
C PRO A 87 -2.27 -9.80 -18.34
N GLU A 88 -3.59 -9.71 -18.51
CA GLU A 88 -4.25 -8.92 -19.55
C GLU A 88 -3.97 -7.42 -19.38
N ASP A 89 -3.88 -6.93 -18.14
CA ASP A 89 -3.58 -5.53 -17.87
C ASP A 89 -2.20 -5.14 -18.40
N ILE A 90 -1.21 -6.04 -18.27
CA ILE A 90 0.14 -5.85 -18.84
C ILE A 90 0.09 -5.82 -20.36
N ARG A 91 -0.55 -6.82 -20.95
CA ARG A 91 -0.66 -6.97 -22.41
C ARG A 91 -1.33 -5.77 -23.05
N ASN A 92 -2.40 -5.27 -22.42
CA ASN A 92 -3.20 -4.17 -22.92
C ASN A 92 -2.71 -2.79 -22.43
N ARG A 93 -1.66 -2.74 -21.60
CA ARG A 93 -1.17 -1.52 -20.94
C ARG A 93 -2.31 -0.74 -20.25
N SER A 94 -3.07 -1.45 -19.43
CA SER A 94 -4.17 -0.90 -18.65
C SER A 94 -3.73 0.30 -17.82
N GLU A 95 -4.63 1.26 -17.64
CA GLU A 95 -4.38 2.45 -16.82
C GLU A 95 -4.00 2.11 -15.38
N LEU A 96 -4.45 0.94 -14.88
CA LEU A 96 -4.12 0.43 -13.55
C LEU A 96 -2.61 0.30 -13.29
N LEU A 97 -1.78 0.16 -14.32
CA LEU A 97 -0.35 -0.09 -14.18
C LEU A 97 0.45 1.15 -13.78
N LEU A 98 0.13 2.28 -14.39
CA LEU A 98 0.96 3.50 -14.41
C LEU A 98 0.20 4.76 -13.97
N ASN A 99 -1.12 4.69 -13.79
CA ASN A 99 -1.87 5.83 -13.30
C ASN A 99 -1.71 5.93 -11.77
N PRO A 100 -1.19 7.06 -11.23
CA PRO A 100 -1.04 7.27 -9.79
C PRO A 100 -2.34 7.12 -9.00
N GLU A 101 -3.51 7.30 -9.64
CA GLU A 101 -4.82 7.12 -9.02
C GLU A 101 -5.04 5.69 -8.47
N TYR A 102 -4.26 4.72 -8.94
CA TYR A 102 -4.36 3.31 -8.52
C TYR A 102 -3.15 2.82 -7.73
N LEU A 103 -2.26 3.73 -7.32
CA LEU A 103 -0.99 3.45 -6.66
C LEU A 103 -0.87 4.16 -5.31
N ILE A 104 -0.19 3.54 -4.36
CA ILE A 104 0.09 4.11 -3.03
C ILE A 104 1.45 3.61 -2.50
N THR A 105 2.19 4.42 -1.75
CA THR A 105 3.40 3.97 -1.05
C THR A 105 3.08 3.05 0.13
N THR A 106 3.88 2.00 0.28
CA THR A 106 3.82 1.09 1.43
C THR A 106 5.20 0.67 1.91
N ILE A 107 5.28 0.21 3.16
CA ILE A 107 6.35 -0.68 3.62
C ILE A 107 6.04 -2.15 3.30
N HIS A 108 7.05 -3.02 3.44
CA HIS A 108 6.88 -4.45 3.20
C HIS A 108 5.78 -5.08 4.06
N ASP A 109 5.77 -4.78 5.35
CA ASP A 109 4.84 -5.42 6.29
C ASP A 109 3.40 -4.97 6.04
N THR A 110 3.16 -3.68 5.80
CA THR A 110 1.85 -3.14 5.40
C THR A 110 1.38 -3.73 4.07
N HIS A 111 2.28 -3.88 3.10
CA HIS A 111 1.96 -4.57 1.84
C HIS A 111 1.51 -6.01 2.07
N LEU A 112 2.25 -6.77 2.90
CA LEU A 112 1.86 -8.14 3.26
C LEU A 112 0.52 -8.17 4.01
N ALA A 113 0.31 -7.26 4.96
CA ALA A 113 -0.94 -7.14 5.70
C ALA A 113 -2.13 -6.91 4.77
N ILE A 114 -1.99 -6.05 3.76
CA ILE A 114 -3.05 -5.78 2.77
C ILE A 114 -3.41 -7.06 1.99
N HIS A 115 -2.40 -7.82 1.57
CA HIS A 115 -2.61 -9.03 0.77
C HIS A 115 -3.15 -10.21 1.58
N TYR A 116 -2.61 -10.44 2.78
CA TYR A 116 -2.93 -11.60 3.61
C TYR A 116 -4.04 -11.30 4.64
N GLY A 117 -4.40 -10.03 4.78
CA GLY A 117 -5.37 -9.58 5.77
C GLY A 117 -4.90 -9.76 7.21
N ASP A 118 -3.60 -9.85 7.46
CA ASP A 118 -3.05 -10.02 8.80
C ASP A 118 -2.71 -8.67 9.44
N GLU A 119 -3.58 -8.21 10.34
CA GLU A 119 -3.42 -6.95 11.06
C GLU A 119 -2.24 -6.97 12.04
N HIS A 120 -1.75 -8.16 12.43
CA HIS A 120 -0.61 -8.27 13.35
C HIS A 120 0.71 -7.84 12.70
N LEU A 121 0.76 -7.75 11.37
CA LEU A 121 1.92 -7.25 10.62
C LEU A 121 1.98 -5.71 10.60
N LEU A 122 0.93 -5.01 11.03
CA LEU A 122 0.90 -3.56 11.02
C LEU A 122 1.73 -2.98 12.17
N LEU A 123 2.51 -1.94 11.88
CA LEU A 123 3.18 -1.16 12.91
C LEU A 123 2.12 -0.50 13.81
N GLN A 124 2.02 -1.00 15.04
CA GLN A 124 1.09 -0.48 16.03
C GLN A 124 1.48 0.93 16.46
N GLU A 125 0.48 1.80 16.61
CA GLU A 125 0.72 3.12 17.16
C GLU A 125 1.16 3.00 18.62
N PRO A 126 2.05 3.90 19.09
CA PRO A 126 2.34 4.00 20.50
C PRO A 126 1.02 4.14 21.29
N VAL A 127 0.85 3.33 22.33
CA VAL A 127 -0.32 3.43 23.19
C VAL A 127 -0.35 4.83 23.81
N GLU A 128 -1.47 5.55 23.63
CA GLU A 128 -1.67 6.86 24.24
C GLU A 128 -1.55 6.73 25.76
N ARG A 129 -0.52 7.38 26.31
CA ARG A 129 -0.18 7.25 27.72
C ARG A 129 -1.23 7.95 28.57
N ARG A 130 -1.81 7.23 29.52
CA ARG A 130 -2.74 7.80 30.52
C ARG A 130 -2.03 7.97 31.85
N PRO A 131 -2.44 8.93 32.70
CA PRO A 131 -1.99 8.95 34.08
C PRO A 131 -2.13 7.56 34.66
N ASN A 132 -1.08 7.07 35.33
CA ASN A 132 -1.05 5.76 35.98
C ASN A 132 -0.93 4.53 35.04
N ASP A 133 -0.73 4.66 33.72
CA ASP A 133 -0.74 3.49 32.82
C ASP A 133 0.48 2.54 32.96
N THR A 134 1.65 3.04 33.39
CA THR A 134 2.83 2.24 33.77
C THR A 134 3.19 2.41 35.25
N CYS A 135 2.20 2.81 36.06
CA CYS A 135 2.24 3.12 37.50
C CYS A 135 3.50 2.68 38.25
N PRO A 136 4.43 3.58 38.62
CA PRO A 136 5.46 3.14 39.54
C PRO A 136 4.91 3.03 40.99
N TRP A 137 4.17 4.02 41.51
CA TRP A 137 3.62 4.01 42.89
C TRP A 137 2.64 5.15 43.23
N LYS A 138 2.05 5.84 42.25
CA LYS A 138 1.17 6.99 42.53
C LYS A 138 -0.30 6.69 42.34
N ARG A 139 -1.08 7.18 43.30
CA ARG A 139 -2.52 7.39 43.23
C ARG A 139 -2.78 8.69 42.48
#